data_AF-A0A6G3UCW6-F1
#
_entry.id   AF-A0A6G3UCW6-F1
#
_cell.length_a   1.000
_cell.length_b   1.000
_cell.length_c   1.000
_cell.angle_alpha   90.00
_cell.angle_beta   90.00
_cell.angle_gamma   90.00
#
_symmetry.space_group_name_H-M   'P 1'
#
loop_
_entity.id
_entity.type
_entity.pdbx_description
1 polymer ?
#
loop_
_entity_poly.entity_id
_entity_poly.type
_entity_poly.pdbx_seq_one_letter_code
_entity_poly.pdbx_strand_id
1 'polypeptide(L)' 'LGRPGLDEGAPADLVVYASDPREDVRTLTDPRRIVLNGRVVG' A
#
# COMPACT_ATOMS: atom_id res chain seq x y z
N LEU A 1 -14.80 6.95 1.03
CA LEU A 1 -13.38 7.26 1.36
C LEU A 1 -12.66 8.06 0.28
N GLY A 2 -13.19 8.15 -0.95
CA GLY A 2 -13.08 9.31 -1.86
C GLY A 2 -11.70 9.72 -2.38
N ARG A 3 -10.60 9.09 -1.91
CA ARG A 3 -9.26 9.33 -2.43
C ARG A 3 -9.11 8.63 -3.77
N PRO A 4 -8.42 9.27 -4.75
CA PRO A 4 -8.05 8.59 -5.98
C PRO A 4 -7.28 7.32 -5.66
N GLY A 5 -7.38 6.33 -6.56
CA GLY A 5 -6.56 5.14 -6.47
C GLY A 5 -5.12 5.46 -6.84
N LEU A 6 -4.40 4.45 -7.31
CA LEU A 6 -3.11 4.66 -7.95
C LEU A 6 -3.33 5.20 -9.36
N ASP A 7 -3.63 6.49 -9.42
CA ASP A 7 -3.87 7.26 -10.64
C ASP A 7 -2.74 8.26 -10.88
N GLU A 8 -2.54 8.66 -12.13
CA GLU A 8 -1.51 9.63 -12.48
C GLU A 8 -1.76 10.98 -11.80
N GLY A 9 -0.69 11.57 -11.22
CA GLY A 9 -0.76 12.83 -10.48
C GLY A 9 -1.35 12.72 -9.07
N ALA A 10 -1.86 11.55 -8.66
CA ALA A 10 -2.28 11.31 -7.29
C ALA A 10 -1.08 11.17 -6.34
N PRO A 11 -1.26 11.42 -5.03
CA PRO A 11 -0.26 11.09 -4.02
C PRO A 11 0.13 9.61 -4.10
N ALA A 12 1.44 9.35 -4.06
CA ALA A 12 1.98 7.99 -4.07
C ALA A 12 1.81 7.33 -2.69
N ASP A 13 0.57 7.01 -2.33
CA ASP A 13 0.18 6.33 -1.11
C ASP A 13 -0.12 4.86 -1.42
N LEU A 14 0.78 3.94 -1.03
CA LEU A 14 0.61 2.50 -1.28
C LEU A 14 1.28 1.64 -0.22
N VAL A 15 0.82 0.40 -0.11
CA VAL A 15 1.40 -0.63 0.75
C VAL A 15 1.75 -1.85 -0.10
N VAL A 16 2.98 -2.35 0.04
CA VAL A 16 3.46 -3.53 -0.64
C VAL A 16 3.42 -4.72 0.31
N TYR A 17 2.83 -5.81 -0.14
CA TYR A 17 2.79 -7.09 0.57
C TYR A 17 3.59 -8.15 -0.18
N ALA A 18 4.14 -9.13 0.53
CA ALA A 18 4.91 -10.21 -0.08
C ALA A 18 4.04 -11.24 -0.83
N SER A 19 2.74 -11.26 -0.53
CA SER A 19 1.77 -12.22 -1.05
C SER A 19 0.40 -11.55 -1.17
N ASP A 20 -0.55 -12.21 -1.84
CA ASP A 20 -1.88 -11.66 -2.02
C ASP A 20 -2.69 -11.72 -0.70
N PRO A 21 -3.04 -10.57 -0.11
CA PRO A 21 -3.83 -10.55 1.12
C PRO A 21 -5.26 -11.10 0.95
N ARG A 22 -5.73 -11.28 -0.30
CA ARG A 22 -7.02 -11.92 -0.60
C ARG A 22 -6.98 -13.44 -0.44
N GLU A 23 -5.79 -14.05 -0.56
CA GLU A 23 -5.59 -15.48 -0.34
C GLU A 23 -5.27 -15.78 1.13
N ASP A 24 -4.52 -14.89 1.80
CA ASP A 24 -4.25 -14.96 3.24
C ASP A 24 -4.23 -13.58 3.89
N VAL A 25 -5.27 -13.31 4.69
CA VAL A 25 -5.46 -12.02 5.38
C VAL A 25 -4.35 -11.70 6.40
N ARG A 26 -3.63 -12.71 6.91
CA ARG A 26 -2.51 -12.50 7.84
C ARG A 26 -1.37 -11.71 7.21
N THR A 27 -1.26 -11.72 5.89
CA THR A 27 -0.28 -10.91 5.15
C THR A 27 -0.40 -9.43 5.47
N LEU A 28 -1.60 -8.93 5.82
CA LEU A 28 -1.82 -7.53 6.18
C LEU A 28 -1.04 -7.09 7.43
N THR A 29 -0.56 -8.02 8.27
CA THR A 29 0.20 -7.70 9.48
C THR A 29 1.71 -7.59 9.23
N ASP A 30 2.21 -7.98 8.05
CA ASP A 30 3.61 -7.91 7.66
C ASP A 30 3.79 -7.16 6.31
N PRO A 31 3.51 -5.85 6.28
CA PRO A 31 3.75 -5.05 5.09
C PRO A 31 5.25 -4.99 4.79
N ARG A 32 5.62 -5.25 3.54
CA ARG A 32 7.01 -5.18 3.08
C ARG A 32 7.50 -3.75 2.96
N ARG A 33 6.64 -2.85 2.50
CA ARG A 33 6.94 -1.42 2.38
C ARG A 33 5.65 -0.63 2.53
N ILE A 34 5.76 0.53 3.15
CA ILE A 34 4.70 1.52 3.23
C ILE A 34 5.25 2.79 2.58
N VAL A 35 4.53 3.33 1.60
CA VAL A 35 4.87 4.60 0.95
C VAL A 35 3.74 5.58 1.21
N LEU A 36 4.09 6.75 1.74
CA LEU A 36 3.16 7.86 1.96
C LEU A 36 3.74 9.13 1.36
N ASN A 37 2.95 9.83 0.54
CA ASN A 37 3.37 11.01 -0.19
C ASN A 37 4.70 10.81 -0.94
N GLY A 38 4.90 9.62 -1.53
CA GLY A 38 6.13 9.28 -2.25
C GLY A 38 7.36 9.01 -1.37
N ARG A 39 7.20 8.93 -0.05
CA ARG A 39 8.28 8.60 0.89
C ARG A 39 8.05 7.25 1.54
N VAL A 40 9.11 6.44 1.59
CA VAL A 40 9.08 5.18 2.34
C VAL A 40 9.04 5.50 3.84
N VAL A 41 8.12 4.87 4.55
CA VAL A 41 7.97 4.99 6.01
C VAL A 41 7.91 3.60 6.64
N GLY A 42 8.47 3.47 7.85
CA GLY A 42 8.59 2.20 8.56
C GLY A 42 9.93 1.52 8.37
#